data_AF-A0A7L3WNY9-F1
#
_entry.id   AF-A0A7L3WNY9-F1
#
_cell.length_a   1.000
_cell.length_b   1.000
_cell.length_c   1.000
_cell.angle_alpha   90.00
_cell.angle_beta   90.00
_cell.angle_gamma   90.00
#
_symmetry.space_group_name_H-M   'P 1'
#
loop_
_entity.id
_entity.type
_entity.pdbx_description
1 polymer ?
#
loop_
_entity_poly.entity_id
_entity_poly.type
_entity_poly.pdbx_seq_one_letter_code
_entity_poly.pdbx_strand_id
1 'polypeptide(L)'
;AKSYIKSLPKIPKKDLSVLFPKANPQAVDLLDKMLQLDVEKRLTATEALAHPYFDQFRDIEEETEAQQSYDDSLEHEKLSIDEWR
;
A
#
# COMPACT_ATOMS: atom_id res chain seq x y z
N ALA A 1 -20.60 -5.31 -1.62
CA ALA A 1 -19.58 -4.40 -2.18
C ALA A 1 -19.44 -4.49 -3.72
N LYS A 2 -19.21 -5.67 -4.31
CA LYS A 2 -18.97 -5.80 -5.78
C LYS A 2 -20.10 -5.30 -6.69
N SER A 3 -21.36 -5.41 -6.27
CA SER A 3 -22.51 -4.89 -7.03
C SER A 3 -22.55 -3.36 -7.07
N TYR A 4 -22.18 -2.69 -5.97
CA TYR A 4 -22.14 -1.23 -5.86
C TYR A 4 -21.12 -0.61 -6.82
N ILE A 5 -19.89 -1.14 -6.85
CA ILE A 5 -18.85 -0.69 -7.80
C ILE A 5 -19.31 -0.84 -9.25
N LYS A 6 -20.07 -1.91 -9.58
CA LYS A 6 -20.62 -2.13 -10.93
C LYS A 6 -21.76 -1.17 -11.29
N SER A 7 -22.49 -0.65 -10.30
CA SER A 7 -23.58 0.32 -10.52
C SER A 7 -23.09 1.76 -10.67
N LEU A 8 -21.84 2.06 -10.31
CA LEU A 8 -21.26 3.38 -10.51
C LEU A 8 -21.04 3.64 -12.01
N PRO A 9 -21.18 4.90 -12.47
CA PRO A 9 -20.72 5.29 -13.80
C PRO A 9 -19.27 4.88 -14.02
N LYS A 10 -18.96 4.34 -15.21
CA LYS A 10 -17.58 3.97 -15.55
C LYS A 10 -16.75 5.24 -15.74
N ILE A 11 -15.90 5.55 -14.76
CA ILE A 11 -14.95 6.67 -14.83
C ILE A 11 -13.60 6.10 -15.28
N PRO A 12 -13.05 6.53 -16.43
CA PRO A 12 -11.73 6.09 -16.85
C PRO A 12 -10.67 6.62 -15.87
N LYS A 13 -9.60 5.84 -15.70
CA LYS A 13 -8.44 6.27 -14.91
C LYS A 13 -7.87 7.55 -15.53
N LYS A 14 -7.70 8.58 -14.70
CA LYS A 14 -7.02 9.81 -15.12
C LYS A 14 -5.52 9.58 -15.13
N ASP A 15 -4.86 10.19 -16.11
CA ASP A 15 -3.40 10.24 -16.16
C ASP A 15 -2.89 11.11 -15.00
N LEU A 16 -2.11 10.52 -14.10
CA LEU A 16 -1.56 11.22 -12.95
C LEU A 16 -0.52 12.26 -13.36
N SER A 17 0.15 12.13 -14.51
CA SER A 17 1.11 13.13 -15.00
C SER A 17 0.42 14.46 -15.32
N VAL A 18 -0.84 14.40 -15.79
CA VAL A 18 -1.68 15.58 -16.05
C VAL A 18 -2.17 16.21 -14.75
N LEU A 19 -2.46 15.39 -13.74
CA LEU A 19 -2.88 15.87 -12.42
C LEU A 19 -1.71 16.48 -11.62
N PHE A 20 -0.51 15.94 -11.80
CA PHE A 20 0.71 16.36 -11.09
C PHE A 20 1.81 16.79 -12.09
N PRO A 21 1.60 17.86 -12.87
CA PRO A 21 2.51 18.25 -13.96
C PRO A 21 3.90 18.72 -13.50
N LYS A 22 4.07 18.98 -12.20
CA LYS A 22 5.33 19.41 -11.58
C LYS A 22 6.04 18.29 -10.82
N ALA A 23 5.44 17.11 -10.74
CA ALA A 23 6.04 16.00 -10.03
C ALA A 23 7.15 15.35 -10.86
N ASN A 24 8.13 14.75 -10.18
CA ASN A 24 9.13 13.91 -10.83
C ASN A 24 8.41 12.75 -11.55
N PRO A 25 8.71 12.45 -12.82
CA PRO A 25 8.11 11.33 -13.55
C PRO A 25 8.17 9.99 -12.79
N GLN A 26 9.26 9.71 -12.07
CA GLN A 26 9.39 8.51 -11.25
C GLN A 26 8.46 8.51 -10.03
N ALA A 27 8.17 9.68 -9.46
CA ALA A 27 7.20 9.82 -8.37
C ALA A 27 5.77 9.57 -8.88
N VAL A 28 5.45 10.07 -10.08
CA VAL A 28 4.15 9.85 -10.73
C VAL A 28 3.97 8.36 -11.03
N ASP A 29 4.98 7.69 -11.58
CA ASP A 29 4.95 6.25 -11.85
C ASP A 29 4.75 5.42 -10.57
N LEU A 30 5.47 5.75 -9.49
CA LEU A 30 5.29 5.10 -8.19
C LEU A 30 3.86 5.27 -7.66
N LEU A 31 3.34 6.51 -7.66
CA LEU A 31 1.96 6.79 -7.24
C LEU A 31 0.95 6.05 -8.09
N ASP A 32 1.19 5.93 -9.40
CA ASP A 32 0.32 5.22 -10.31
C ASP A 32 0.21 3.73 -9.96
N LYS A 33 1.31 3.11 -9.52
CA LYS A 33 1.38 1.71 -9.09
C LYS A 33 0.87 1.49 -7.65
N MET A 34 0.93 2.49 -6.78
CA MET A 34 0.40 2.43 -5.40
C MET A 34 -1.10 2.73 -5.30
N LEU A 35 -1.61 3.69 -6.08
CA LEU A 35 -3.01 4.11 -6.07
C LEU A 35 -3.90 3.22 -6.95
N GLN A 36 -3.68 1.91 -6.85
CA GLN A 36 -4.45 0.89 -7.56
C GLN A 36 -5.65 0.44 -6.72
N LEU A 37 -6.85 0.49 -7.29
CA LEU A 37 -8.08 0.02 -6.64
C LEU A 37 -8.12 -1.51 -6.53
N ASP A 38 -7.49 -2.19 -7.47
CA ASP A 38 -7.30 -3.64 -7.45
C ASP A 38 -6.13 -3.97 -6.53
N VAL A 39 -6.41 -4.67 -5.43
CA VAL A 39 -5.41 -4.97 -4.39
C VAL A 39 -4.31 -5.89 -4.90
N GLU A 40 -4.63 -6.78 -5.84
CA GLU A 40 -3.69 -7.73 -6.44
C GLU A 40 -2.71 -7.05 -7.41
N LYS A 41 -3.01 -5.81 -7.84
CA LYS A 41 -2.15 -5.02 -8.74
C LYS A 41 -1.40 -3.92 -8.00
N ARG A 42 -1.73 -3.69 -6.74
CA ARG A 42 -1.09 -2.67 -5.92
C ARG A 42 0.26 -3.20 -5.48
N LEU A 43 1.29 -2.37 -5.57
CA LEU A 43 2.60 -2.73 -5.05
C LEU A 43 2.54 -3.06 -3.56
N THR A 44 3.27 -4.09 -3.19
CA THR A 44 3.65 -4.35 -1.80
C THR A 44 4.65 -3.30 -1.31
N ALA A 45 4.87 -3.23 0.01
CA ALA A 45 5.88 -2.34 0.58
C ALA A 45 7.28 -2.62 0.02
N THR A 46 7.66 -3.91 -0.07
CA THR A 46 8.95 -4.36 -0.61
C THR A 46 9.15 -3.94 -2.07
N GLU A 47 8.14 -4.12 -2.93
CA GLU A 47 8.22 -3.70 -4.33
C GLU A 47 8.27 -2.18 -4.48
N ALA A 48 7.56 -1.45 -3.61
CA ALA A 48 7.58 0.01 -3.62
C ALA A 48 8.95 0.56 -3.19
N LEU A 49 9.59 -0.03 -2.16
CA LEU A 49 10.94 0.33 -1.73
C LEU A 49 11.99 0.07 -2.81
N ALA A 50 11.79 -0.99 -3.61
CA ALA A 50 12.65 -1.31 -4.77
C ALA A 50 12.45 -0.41 -5.99
N HIS A 51 11.57 0.60 -5.92
CA HIS A 51 11.28 1.48 -7.04
C HIS A 51 12.43 2.47 -7.30
N PRO A 52 12.77 2.78 -8.59
CA PRO A 52 13.83 3.74 -8.94
C PRO A 52 13.68 5.15 -8.38
N TYR A 53 12.51 5.48 -7.85
CA TYR A 53 12.26 6.76 -7.17
C TYR A 53 13.07 6.87 -5.87
N PHE A 54 13.38 5.75 -5.22
CA PHE A 54 14.10 5.71 -3.95
C PHE A 54 15.59 5.40 -4.09
N ASP A 55 16.11 5.10 -5.30
CA ASP A 55 17.50 4.65 -5.52
C ASP A 55 18.57 5.52 -4.85
N GLN A 56 18.34 6.84 -4.77
CA GLN A 56 19.27 7.76 -4.12
C GLN A 56 19.40 7.56 -2.60
N PHE A 57 18.35 7.04 -1.96
CA PHE A 57 18.24 6.92 -0.50
C PHE A 57 18.13 5.47 -0.03
N ARG A 58 18.07 4.52 -0.97
CA ARG A 58 17.78 3.13 -0.66
C ARG A 58 18.98 2.46 -0.02
N ASP A 59 18.78 1.92 1.17
CA ASP A 59 19.70 1.01 1.84
C ASP A 59 19.00 -0.33 2.10
N ILE A 60 19.44 -1.37 1.38
CA ILE A 60 18.85 -2.71 1.46
C ILE A 60 19.10 -3.34 2.84
N GLU A 61 20.18 -2.98 3.53
CA GLU A 61 20.47 -3.52 4.87
C GLU A 61 19.50 -2.97 5.93
N GLU A 62 18.92 -1.79 5.71
CA GLU A 62 17.90 -1.20 6.58
C GLU A 62 16.48 -1.72 6.28
N GLU A 63 16.25 -2.37 5.12
CA GLU A 63 14.97 -2.97 4.71
C GLU A 63 14.72 -4.32 5.39
N THR A 64 14.78 -4.36 6.72
CA THR A 64 14.63 -5.60 7.50
C THR A 64 13.18 -6.05 7.64
N GLU A 65 12.96 -7.36 7.67
CA GLU A 65 11.68 -7.96 8.04
C GLU A 65 11.69 -8.42 9.50
N ALA A 66 10.50 -8.52 10.10
CA ALA A 66 10.37 -9.10 11.44
C ALA A 66 10.79 -10.58 11.40
N GLN A 67 11.66 -10.99 12.33
CA GLN A 67 12.14 -12.38 12.40
C GLN A 67 11.04 -13.39 12.74
N GLN A 68 9.97 -12.92 13.37
CA GLN A 68 8.82 -13.73 13.78
C GLN A 68 7.55 -12.94 13.49
N SER A 69 6.49 -13.64 13.12
CA SER A 69 5.15 -13.06 13.02
C SER A 69 4.71 -12.56 14.40
N TYR A 70 3.94 -11.47 14.39
CA TYR A 70 3.26 -11.01 15.60
C TYR A 70 2.27 -12.09 16.07
N ASP A 71 2.41 -12.51 17.33
CA ASP A 71 1.50 -13.46 17.98
C ASP A 71 0.54 -12.69 18.88
N ASP A 72 -0.74 -12.69 18.49
CA ASP A 72 -1.84 -12.19 19.29
C ASP A 72 -2.87 -13.30 19.49
N SER A 73 -2.45 -14.31 20.24
CA SER A 73 -3.32 -15.43 20.65
C SER A 73 -4.60 -14.99 21.37
N LEU A 74 -4.67 -13.75 21.86
CA LEU A 74 -5.84 -13.17 22.54
C LEU A 74 -6.70 -12.29 21.61
N GLU A 75 -6.33 -12.07 20.34
CA GLU A 75 -7.02 -11.17 19.40
C GLU A 75 -8.53 -11.47 19.30
N HIS A 76 -8.89 -12.75 19.38
CA HIS A 76 -10.25 -13.23 19.23
C HIS A 76 -10.93 -13.55 20.58
N GLU A 77 -10.22 -13.38 21.69
CA GLU A 77 -10.72 -13.65 23.03
C GLU A 77 -11.52 -12.46 23.58
N LYS A 78 -12.62 -12.77 24.27
CA LYS A 78 -13.45 -11.75 24.92
C LYS A 78 -13.15 -11.71 26.41
N LEU A 79 -12.06 -11.03 26.74
CA LEU A 79 -11.63 -10.85 28.13
C LEU A 79 -12.39 -9.69 28.77
N SER A 80 -12.71 -9.84 30.05
CA SER A 80 -13.17 -8.75 30.92
C SER A 80 -12.05 -7.72 31.14
N ILE A 81 -12.40 -6.53 31.64
CA ILE A 81 -11.40 -5.49 31.97
C ILE A 81 -10.37 -6.02 32.98
N ASP A 82 -10.80 -6.87 33.92
CA ASP A 82 -9.91 -7.43 34.93
C ASP A 82 -9.01 -8.55 34.38
N GLU A 83 -9.40 -9.23 33.29
CA GLU A 83 -8.57 -10.22 32.58
C GLU A 83 -7.61 -9.56 31.58
N TRP A 84 -7.94 -8.38 31.06
CA TRP A 84 -7.06 -7.57 30.22
C TRP A 84 -5.98 -6.81 31.01
N ARG A 85 -6.22 -6.51 32.30
CA ARG A 85 -5.32 -5.74 33.15
C ARG A 85 -4.14 -6.57 33.63
#